data_AF-A0A2D0H9L1-F1
#
_entry.id   AF-A0A2D0H9L1-F1
#
_cell.length_a   1.000
_cell.length_b   1.000
_cell.length_c   1.000
_cell.angle_alpha   90.00
_cell.angle_beta   90.00
_cell.angle_gamma   90.00
#
_symmetry.space_group_name_H-M   'P 1'
#
loop_
_entity.id
_entity.type
_entity.pdbx_description
1 polymer ?
#
loop_
_entity_poly.entity_id
_entity_poly.type
_entity_poly.pdbx_seq_one_letter_code
_entity_poly.pdbx_strand_id
1 'polypeptide(L)'
;NCFNDLRMILEIIDGKPIIRGKWEGTTEPGAYYTENPMSSSGGGAARIAFGQYKSWQVGIHYGSGSDPHEALVQVQPITVYRDKNKDYIRSGDKTETGIFEIDQHWGFDYRRNDISYASAGCLVGRTRAGHKEFMQILKQDKRYLRNNKYTFQTTIIPGDELKKLFQWE
;
A
#
# COMPACT_ATOMS: atom_id res chain seq x y z
N ASN A 1 -1.30 -3.76 -15.36
CA ASN A 1 -0.41 -3.05 -14.42
C ASN A 1 -0.81 -1.57 -14.38
N CYS A 2 -1.59 -1.12 -13.39
CA CYS A 2 -2.16 0.25 -13.35
C CYS A 2 -2.55 0.68 -11.93
N PHE A 3 -2.72 1.99 -11.69
CA PHE A 3 -3.25 2.57 -10.46
C PHE A 3 -4.79 2.54 -10.47
N ASN A 4 -5.35 1.34 -10.27
CA ASN A 4 -6.80 1.08 -10.29
C ASN A 4 -7.41 0.82 -8.90
N ASP A 5 -6.63 0.96 -7.83
CA ASP A 5 -7.13 0.84 -6.45
C ASP A 5 -7.53 2.21 -5.89
N LEU A 6 -8.34 2.18 -4.82
CA LEU A 6 -8.74 3.37 -4.07
C LEU A 6 -8.06 3.38 -2.70
N ARG A 7 -7.15 4.33 -2.48
CA ARG A 7 -6.55 4.58 -1.17
C ARG A 7 -7.43 5.55 -0.39
N MET A 8 -7.77 5.23 0.86
CA MET A 8 -8.62 6.08 1.71
C MET A 8 -8.05 6.23 3.12
N ILE A 9 -8.35 7.35 3.76
CA ILE A 9 -8.24 7.50 5.22
C ILE A 9 -9.63 7.46 5.83
N LEU A 10 -9.82 6.55 6.79
CA LEU A 10 -11.01 6.44 7.61
C LEU A 10 -10.69 6.92 9.03
N GLU A 11 -11.41 7.94 9.48
CA GLU A 11 -11.40 8.38 10.88
C GLU A 11 -12.69 7.91 11.56
N ILE A 12 -12.59 7.37 12.77
CA ILE A 12 -13.76 7.00 13.58
C ILE A 12 -14.02 8.12 14.59
N ILE A 13 -15.14 8.83 14.44
CA ILE A 13 -15.58 9.88 15.36
C ILE A 13 -16.89 9.43 15.99
N ASP A 14 -16.92 9.34 17.32
CA ASP A 14 -18.09 8.91 18.10
C ASP A 14 -18.73 7.62 17.56
N GLY A 15 -17.87 6.65 17.21
CA GLY A 15 -18.27 5.35 16.65
C GLY A 15 -18.67 5.37 15.17
N LYS A 16 -18.65 6.52 14.49
CA LYS A 16 -19.03 6.65 13.07
C LYS A 16 -17.79 6.79 12.18
N PRO A 17 -17.69 6.00 11.09
CA PRO A 17 -16.61 6.15 10.12
C PRO A 17 -16.82 7.37 9.22
N ILE A 18 -15.76 8.16 9.06
CA ILE A 18 -15.72 9.33 8.18
C ILE A 18 -14.54 9.16 7.21
N ILE A 19 -14.80 9.30 5.92
CA ILE A 19 -13.75 9.33 4.90
C ILE A 19 -13.14 10.73 4.91
N ARG A 20 -11.84 10.83 5.26
CA ARG A 20 -11.10 12.11 5.28
C ARG A 20 -10.38 12.45 3.99
N GLY A 21 -10.12 11.44 3.17
CA GLY A 21 -9.50 11.62 1.87
C GLY A 21 -9.54 10.34 1.08
N LYS A 22 -9.46 10.49 -0.24
CA LYS A 22 -9.44 9.40 -1.20
C LYS A 22 -8.51 9.74 -2.36
N TRP A 23 -7.68 8.79 -2.76
CA TRP A 23 -6.70 8.99 -3.83
C TRP A 23 -6.61 7.72 -4.68
N GLU A 24 -6.23 7.91 -5.94
CA GLU A 24 -5.85 6.79 -6.81
C GLU A 24 -4.59 6.12 -6.24
N GLY A 25 -4.57 4.80 -6.24
CA GLY A 25 -3.42 4.04 -5.79
C GLY A 25 -3.35 2.65 -6.39
N THR A 26 -2.42 1.86 -5.87
CA THR A 26 -2.27 0.45 -6.19
C THR A 26 -1.62 -0.30 -5.04
N THR A 27 -1.99 -1.56 -4.90
CA THR A 27 -1.31 -2.56 -4.07
C THR A 27 -0.52 -3.56 -4.92
N GLU A 28 -0.48 -3.35 -6.23
CA GLU A 28 0.23 -4.19 -7.17
C GLU A 28 1.67 -3.69 -7.39
N PRO A 29 2.67 -4.59 -7.47
CA PRO A 29 3.97 -4.24 -8.00
C PRO A 29 3.87 -3.74 -9.45
N GLY A 30 4.79 -2.87 -9.83
CA GLY A 30 5.01 -2.47 -11.21
C GLY A 30 5.40 -3.65 -12.10
N ALA A 31 5.14 -3.53 -13.41
CA ALA A 31 5.46 -4.58 -14.37
C ALA A 31 6.95 -4.96 -14.29
N TYR A 32 7.83 -3.96 -14.15
CA TYR A 32 9.26 -4.20 -13.97
C TYR A 32 9.57 -5.15 -12.80
N TYR A 33 8.95 -4.94 -11.64
CA TYR A 33 9.19 -5.76 -10.44
C TYR A 33 8.43 -7.08 -10.44
N THR A 34 7.40 -7.21 -11.27
CA THR A 34 6.82 -8.54 -11.56
C THR A 34 7.80 -9.37 -12.38
N GLU A 35 8.42 -8.75 -13.39
CA GLU A 35 9.41 -9.43 -14.24
C GLU A 35 10.77 -9.63 -13.56
N ASN A 36 11.14 -8.72 -12.66
CA ASN A 36 12.43 -8.66 -11.96
C ASN A 36 12.19 -8.52 -10.44
N PRO A 37 11.70 -9.59 -9.77
CA PRO A 37 11.33 -9.52 -8.37
C PRO A 37 12.52 -9.29 -7.44
N MET A 38 12.34 -8.45 -6.42
CA MET A 38 13.34 -8.13 -5.40
C MET A 38 13.55 -9.25 -4.35
N SER A 39 12.85 -10.38 -4.49
CA SER A 39 12.88 -11.48 -3.51
C SER A 39 14.24 -12.16 -3.48
N SER A 40 14.97 -12.05 -2.37
CA SER A 40 16.26 -12.73 -2.16
C SER A 40 16.15 -14.27 -2.21
N SER A 41 14.98 -14.81 -1.88
CA SER A 41 14.65 -16.24 -1.91
C SER A 41 14.16 -16.76 -3.28
N GLY A 42 14.09 -15.90 -4.31
CA GLY A 42 13.57 -16.28 -5.64
C GLY A 42 12.07 -16.62 -5.65
N GLY A 43 11.31 -16.11 -4.68
CA GLY A 43 9.89 -16.40 -4.50
C GLY A 43 8.97 -15.80 -5.56
N GLY A 44 9.39 -14.75 -6.26
CA GLY A 44 8.53 -13.97 -7.15
C GLY A 44 8.19 -12.60 -6.58
N ALA A 45 7.34 -11.86 -7.27
CA ALA A 45 6.97 -10.50 -6.87
C ALA A 45 6.05 -10.50 -5.65
N ALA A 46 6.22 -9.52 -4.76
CA ALA A 46 5.37 -9.41 -3.58
C ALA A 46 4.03 -8.75 -3.94
N ARG A 47 2.93 -9.39 -3.58
CA ARG A 47 1.58 -8.81 -3.63
C ARG A 47 0.97 -8.92 -2.24
N ILE A 48 0.76 -7.81 -1.55
CA ILE A 48 0.21 -7.84 -0.17
C ILE A 48 -1.10 -8.63 -0.11
N ALA A 49 -1.23 -9.49 0.89
CA ALA A 49 -2.44 -10.27 1.08
C ALA A 49 -3.60 -9.38 1.56
N PHE A 50 -4.83 -9.79 1.25
CA PHE A 50 -6.02 -9.13 1.76
C PHE A 50 -6.14 -9.33 3.26
N GLY A 51 -6.59 -8.29 3.98
CA GLY A 51 -6.68 -8.32 5.43
C GLY A 51 -6.34 -7.00 6.08
N GLN A 52 -6.32 -6.98 7.41
CA GLN A 52 -6.03 -5.81 8.21
C GLN A 52 -4.70 -5.98 8.95
N TYR A 53 -3.84 -4.98 8.83
CA TYR A 53 -2.50 -4.99 9.40
C TYR A 53 -2.26 -3.71 10.19
N LYS A 54 -1.64 -3.83 11.36
CA LYS A 54 -1.16 -2.71 12.16
C LYS A 54 0.36 -2.67 12.06
N SER A 55 0.85 -2.18 10.92
CA SER A 55 2.23 -2.45 10.50
C SER A 55 3.02 -1.25 10.00
N TRP A 56 2.50 -0.03 10.02
CA TRP A 56 3.22 1.13 9.49
C TRP A 56 3.33 2.31 10.44
N GLN A 57 4.48 2.98 10.44
CA GLN A 57 4.74 4.21 11.20
C GLN A 57 5.15 5.33 10.25
N VAL A 58 5.01 6.60 10.66
CA VAL A 58 5.56 7.72 9.89
C VAL A 58 7.08 7.59 9.83
N GLY A 59 7.64 7.64 8.63
CA GLY A 59 9.07 7.55 8.37
C GLY A 59 9.42 8.11 6.99
N ILE A 60 10.61 7.75 6.48
CA ILE A 60 11.07 8.16 5.15
C ILE A 60 11.19 6.92 4.27
N HIS A 61 10.52 6.93 3.13
CA HIS A 61 10.79 6.00 2.05
C HIS A 61 11.99 6.50 1.25
N TYR A 62 13.06 5.72 1.19
CA TYR A 62 14.27 6.08 0.46
C TYR A 62 14.28 5.55 -0.99
N GLY A 63 13.57 4.45 -1.26
CA GLY A 63 13.57 3.81 -2.57
C GLY A 63 14.99 3.53 -3.08
N SER A 64 15.28 3.92 -4.33
CA SER A 64 16.63 3.86 -4.92
C SER A 64 17.57 4.99 -4.46
N GLY A 65 17.12 5.86 -3.55
CA GLY A 65 17.89 6.98 -2.98
C GLY A 65 17.75 8.32 -3.72
N SER A 66 17.04 8.37 -4.85
CA SER A 66 16.97 9.56 -5.72
C SER A 66 15.84 10.55 -5.40
N ASP A 67 14.83 10.14 -4.63
CA ASP A 67 13.67 10.97 -4.26
C ASP A 67 13.16 10.55 -2.86
N PRO A 68 13.94 10.73 -1.78
CA PRO A 68 13.53 10.35 -0.43
C PRO A 68 12.36 11.21 0.06
N HIS A 69 11.34 10.58 0.63
CA HIS A 69 10.12 11.30 1.04
C HIS A 69 9.39 10.69 2.22
N GLU A 70 8.59 11.54 2.90
CA GLU A 70 7.76 11.11 4.02
C GLU A 70 6.73 10.07 3.57
N ALA A 71 6.64 8.97 4.32
CA ALA A 71 5.83 7.81 4.01
C ALA A 71 5.36 7.13 5.31
N LEU A 72 4.47 6.16 5.16
CA LEU A 72 4.21 5.18 6.20
C LEU A 72 5.13 3.97 5.96
N VAL A 73 6.18 3.82 6.76
CA VAL A 73 7.18 2.75 6.60
C VAL A 73 6.81 1.50 7.37
N GLN A 74 7.13 0.33 6.83
CA GLN A 74 6.81 -0.95 7.47
C GLN A 74 7.63 -1.15 8.76
N VAL A 75 6.95 -1.47 9.87
CA VAL A 75 7.58 -1.72 11.18
C VAL A 75 7.12 -3.03 11.85
N GLN A 76 6.10 -3.70 11.31
CA GLN A 76 5.64 -5.02 11.77
C GLN A 76 5.39 -5.94 10.57
N PRO A 77 5.44 -7.28 10.79
CA PRO A 77 5.22 -8.24 9.71
C PRO A 77 3.87 -8.05 9.01
N ILE A 78 3.86 -8.33 7.72
CA ILE A 78 2.66 -8.46 6.90
C ILE A 78 2.75 -9.77 6.11
N THR A 79 1.64 -10.24 5.57
CA THR A 79 1.61 -11.40 4.68
C THR A 79 1.55 -10.93 3.23
N VAL A 80 2.34 -11.56 2.36
CA VAL A 80 2.35 -11.34 0.91
C VAL A 80 2.15 -12.65 0.18
N TYR A 81 1.54 -12.59 -0.99
CA TYR A 81 1.62 -13.61 -2.02
C TYR A 81 2.88 -13.39 -2.85
N ARG A 82 3.49 -14.49 -3.30
CA ARG A 82 4.72 -14.50 -4.08
C ARG A 82 4.43 -15.00 -5.50
N ASP A 83 4.25 -14.04 -6.40
CA ASP A 83 3.93 -14.26 -7.82
C ASP A 83 5.17 -14.74 -8.56
N LYS A 84 5.38 -16.06 -8.50
CA LYS A 84 6.57 -16.72 -9.07
C LYS A 84 6.45 -16.96 -10.57
N ASN A 85 5.23 -17.24 -11.02
CA ASN A 85 4.91 -17.54 -12.41
C ASN A 85 4.60 -16.29 -13.24
N LYS A 86 4.57 -15.10 -12.61
CA LYS A 86 4.45 -13.79 -13.26
C LYS A 86 3.12 -13.60 -13.97
N ASP A 87 2.06 -14.18 -13.41
CA ASP A 87 0.70 -14.11 -13.98
C ASP A 87 -0.11 -12.93 -13.42
N TYR A 88 0.48 -12.14 -12.52
CA TYR A 88 -0.10 -10.94 -11.95
C TYR A 88 -1.30 -11.20 -11.02
N ILE A 89 -1.50 -12.43 -10.56
CA ILE A 89 -2.60 -12.79 -9.66
C ILE A 89 -2.07 -13.29 -8.31
N ARG A 90 -2.89 -13.15 -7.25
CA ARG A 90 -2.56 -13.68 -5.91
C ARG A 90 -2.97 -15.15 -5.75
N SER A 91 -3.97 -15.59 -6.52
CA SER A 91 -4.64 -16.87 -6.32
C SER A 91 -3.75 -18.04 -6.68
N GLY A 92 -3.49 -18.94 -5.72
CA GLY A 92 -2.63 -20.10 -5.92
C GLY A 92 -1.15 -19.87 -5.59
N ASP A 93 -0.76 -18.61 -5.37
CA ASP A 93 0.59 -18.27 -4.94
C ASP A 93 0.88 -18.72 -3.51
N LYS A 94 2.16 -18.99 -3.25
CA LYS A 94 2.65 -19.21 -1.88
C LYS A 94 2.62 -17.90 -1.11
N THR A 95 2.27 -18.00 0.17
CA THR A 95 2.30 -16.87 1.09
C THR A 95 3.60 -16.85 1.89
N GLU A 96 4.03 -15.65 2.24
CA GLU A 96 5.15 -15.41 3.14
C GLU A 96 4.79 -14.27 4.11
N THR A 97 5.18 -14.40 5.38
CA THR A 97 4.94 -13.37 6.40
C THR A 97 6.27 -12.86 6.94
N GLY A 98 6.46 -11.54 6.93
CA GLY A 98 7.74 -10.94 7.33
C GLY A 98 7.81 -9.43 7.14
N ILE A 99 9.01 -8.89 7.34
CA ILE A 99 9.37 -7.50 7.02
C ILE A 99 10.00 -7.48 5.62
N PHE A 100 9.42 -6.69 4.73
CA PHE A 100 9.76 -6.67 3.31
C PHE A 100 10.03 -5.25 2.78
N GLU A 101 10.09 -4.24 3.65
CA GLU A 101 10.18 -2.82 3.28
C GLU A 101 9.01 -2.39 2.37
N ILE A 102 7.83 -2.96 2.62
CA ILE A 102 6.59 -2.63 1.92
C ILE A 102 5.96 -1.39 2.57
N ASP A 103 6.40 -0.23 2.10
CA ASP A 103 5.97 1.08 2.59
C ASP A 103 4.67 1.56 1.91
N GLN A 104 4.06 2.61 2.46
CA GLN A 104 3.01 3.39 1.80
C GLN A 104 3.53 4.76 1.40
N HIS A 105 3.73 4.96 0.09
CA HIS A 105 4.49 6.08 -0.47
C HIS A 105 3.88 6.59 -1.80
N TRP A 106 4.48 7.57 -2.47
CA TRP A 106 3.94 8.11 -3.73
C TRP A 106 4.37 7.34 -4.98
N GLY A 107 3.57 7.42 -6.03
CA GLY A 107 3.77 6.75 -7.32
C GLY A 107 4.50 7.60 -8.36
N PHE A 108 5.26 8.60 -7.90
CA PHE A 108 6.12 9.46 -8.73
C PHE A 108 5.39 10.19 -9.86
N ASP A 109 4.08 10.39 -9.72
CA ASP A 109 3.21 11.01 -10.74
C ASP A 109 3.16 10.22 -12.06
N TYR A 110 3.45 8.91 -12.03
CA TYR A 110 3.31 8.07 -13.20
C TYR A 110 1.87 8.02 -13.72
N ARG A 111 1.76 7.63 -14.99
CA ARG A 111 0.48 7.54 -15.69
C ARG A 111 -0.39 6.50 -15.00
N ARG A 112 -1.70 6.77 -14.93
CA ARG A 112 -2.66 5.87 -14.27
C ARG A 112 -2.58 4.43 -14.79
N ASN A 113 -2.30 4.24 -16.07
CA ASN A 113 -2.23 2.92 -16.72
C ASN A 113 -0.83 2.27 -16.72
N ASP A 114 0.14 2.81 -15.97
CA ASP A 114 1.49 2.27 -15.91
C ASP A 114 2.13 2.57 -14.54
N ILE A 115 2.31 1.53 -13.71
CA ILE A 115 2.98 1.66 -12.40
C ILE A 115 4.50 1.74 -12.57
N SER A 116 5.03 1.27 -13.70
CA SER A 116 6.45 1.34 -14.04
C SER A 116 7.34 0.80 -12.89
N TYR A 117 8.20 1.64 -12.32
CA TYR A 117 9.11 1.32 -11.20
C TYR A 117 8.59 1.79 -9.84
N ALA A 118 7.32 2.18 -9.71
CA ALA A 118 6.86 2.81 -8.47
C ALA A 118 6.67 1.83 -7.30
N SER A 119 6.58 0.52 -7.53
CA SER A 119 6.29 -0.44 -6.47
C SER A 119 6.91 -1.82 -6.72
N ALA A 120 7.68 -2.33 -5.75
CA ALA A 120 8.09 -3.74 -5.69
C ALA A 120 7.14 -4.60 -4.82
N GLY A 121 5.98 -4.05 -4.44
CA GLY A 121 5.03 -4.61 -3.47
C GLY A 121 4.49 -3.59 -2.47
N CYS A 122 5.00 -2.36 -2.48
CA CYS A 122 4.53 -1.20 -1.73
C CYS A 122 3.08 -0.81 -2.04
N LEU A 123 2.45 -0.09 -1.11
CA LEU A 123 1.10 0.46 -1.23
C LEU A 123 1.21 1.91 -1.72
N VAL A 124 0.96 2.15 -2.99
CA VAL A 124 1.39 3.39 -3.62
C VAL A 124 0.19 4.28 -3.95
N GLY A 125 0.21 5.54 -3.51
CA GLY A 125 -0.71 6.57 -3.98
C GLY A 125 -0.14 7.27 -5.20
N ARG A 126 -0.88 7.39 -6.30
CA ARG A 126 -0.31 7.72 -7.62
C ARG A 126 0.45 9.05 -7.65
N THR A 127 -0.11 10.11 -7.08
CA THR A 127 0.45 11.47 -7.21
C THR A 127 1.23 11.90 -5.97
N ARG A 128 2.29 12.69 -6.17
CA ARG A 128 3.05 13.32 -5.09
C ARG A 128 2.18 14.26 -4.27
N ALA A 129 1.34 15.06 -4.94
CA ALA A 129 0.43 16.00 -4.29
C ALA A 129 -0.55 15.27 -3.36
N GLY A 130 -1.23 14.22 -3.86
CA GLY A 130 -2.18 13.45 -3.06
C GLY A 130 -1.50 12.68 -1.91
N HIS A 131 -0.24 12.28 -2.08
CA HIS A 131 0.52 11.69 -0.98
C HIS A 131 0.90 12.68 0.11
N LYS A 132 1.25 13.92 -0.24
CA LYS A 132 1.49 14.98 0.74
C LYS A 132 0.24 15.28 1.56
N GLU A 133 -0.93 15.34 0.92
CA GLU A 133 -2.23 15.48 1.61
C GLU A 133 -2.51 14.28 2.54
N PHE A 134 -2.28 13.06 2.05
CA PHE A 134 -2.42 11.83 2.83
C PHE A 134 -1.57 11.87 4.11
N MET A 135 -0.29 12.22 4.01
CA MET A 135 0.59 12.34 5.17
C MET A 135 0.17 13.48 6.11
N GLN A 136 -0.24 14.62 5.57
CA GLN A 136 -0.75 15.75 6.36
C GLN A 136 -1.96 15.37 7.21
N ILE A 137 -2.90 14.60 6.66
CA ILE A 137 -4.09 14.14 7.39
C ILE A 137 -3.70 13.13 8.48
N LEU A 138 -2.87 12.13 8.15
CA LEU A 138 -2.45 11.12 9.13
C LEU A 138 -1.75 11.73 10.36
N LYS A 139 -0.92 12.75 10.13
CA LYS A 139 -0.16 13.42 11.20
C LYS A 139 -1.02 14.30 12.11
N GLN A 140 -2.31 14.48 11.80
CA GLN A 140 -3.29 15.12 12.69
C GLN A 140 -3.92 14.12 13.68
N ASP A 141 -3.68 12.81 13.52
CA ASP A 141 -4.21 11.79 14.41
C ASP A 141 -3.72 12.02 15.85
N LYS A 142 -4.65 12.11 16.82
CA LYS A 142 -4.32 12.34 18.23
C LYS A 142 -3.39 11.28 18.82
N ARG A 143 -3.45 10.04 18.33
CA ARG A 143 -2.59 8.93 18.76
C ARG A 143 -1.16 9.15 18.29
N TYR A 144 -0.99 9.63 17.06
CA TYR A 144 0.31 10.04 16.52
C TYR A 144 0.86 11.28 17.22
N LEU A 145 0.03 12.31 17.45
CA LEU A 145 0.45 13.52 18.15
C LEU A 145 0.93 13.24 19.58
N ARG A 146 0.35 12.25 20.26
CA ARG A 146 0.79 11.79 21.59
C ARG A 146 2.02 10.88 21.54
N ASN A 147 2.21 10.16 20.44
CA ASN A 147 3.32 9.23 20.25
C ASN A 147 3.67 9.16 18.77
N ASN A 148 4.77 9.81 18.37
CA ASN A 148 5.22 9.84 16.98
C ASN A 148 5.63 8.46 16.43
N LYS A 149 5.73 7.43 17.28
CA LYS A 149 5.89 6.01 16.92
C LYS A 149 4.55 5.25 16.89
N TYR A 150 3.43 5.95 16.74
CA TYR A 150 2.14 5.30 16.59
C TYR A 150 2.10 4.44 15.32
N THR A 151 1.82 3.15 15.48
CA THR A 151 1.66 2.22 14.36
C THR A 151 0.22 2.30 13.83
N PHE A 152 0.08 2.83 12.62
CA PHE A 152 -1.16 2.93 11.87
C PHE A 152 -1.63 1.57 11.38
N GLN A 153 -2.96 1.47 11.28
CA GLN A 153 -3.66 0.30 10.78
C GLN A 153 -4.14 0.55 9.35
N THR A 154 -3.99 -0.45 8.48
CA THR A 154 -4.45 -0.40 7.09
C THR A 154 -5.12 -1.72 6.75
N THR A 155 -6.24 -1.63 6.04
CA THR A 155 -6.99 -2.80 5.55
C THR A 155 -6.94 -2.83 4.05
N ILE A 156 -6.56 -3.98 3.50
CA ILE A 156 -6.54 -4.26 2.07
C ILE A 156 -7.77 -5.12 1.76
N ILE A 157 -8.66 -4.58 0.92
CA ILE A 157 -9.94 -5.20 0.61
C ILE A 157 -9.96 -5.51 -0.90
N PRO A 158 -10.31 -6.75 -1.31
CA PRO A 158 -10.54 -7.08 -2.70
C PRO A 158 -11.75 -6.29 -3.22
N GLY A 159 -11.57 -5.51 -4.28
CA GLY A 159 -12.65 -4.66 -4.80
C GLY A 159 -13.83 -5.46 -5.36
N ASP A 160 -13.59 -6.65 -5.88
CA ASP A 160 -14.60 -7.60 -6.35
C ASP A 160 -15.40 -8.21 -5.20
N GLU A 161 -14.78 -8.58 -4.09
CA GLU A 161 -15.48 -9.03 -2.88
C GLU A 161 -16.28 -7.90 -2.22
N LEU A 162 -15.71 -6.69 -2.17
CA LEU A 162 -16.41 -5.52 -1.61
C LEU A 162 -17.71 -5.23 -2.37
N LYS A 163 -17.69 -5.35 -3.71
CA LYS A 163 -18.89 -5.15 -4.54
C LYS A 163 -19.99 -6.15 -4.22
N LYS A 164 -19.67 -7.40 -3.88
CA LYS A 164 -20.70 -8.41 -3.54
C LYS A 164 -21.48 -8.05 -2.29
N LEU A 165 -20.90 -7.28 -1.38
CA LEU A 165 -21.55 -6.82 -0.14
C LEU A 165 -22.57 -5.70 -0.38
N PHE A 166 -22.45 -4.99 -1.49
CA PHE A 166 -23.36 -3.93 -1.89
C PHE A 166 -24.01 -4.39 -3.20
N GLN A 167 -25.04 -5.24 -3.11
CA GLN A 167 -25.92 -5.50 -4.25
C GLN A 167 -26.61 -4.16 -4.58
N TRP A 168 -26.11 -3.47 -5.60
CA TRP A 168 -26.81 -2.32 -6.17
C TRP A 168 -27.89 -2.88 -7.09
N GLU A 169 -29.16 -2.69 -6.72
CA GLU A 169 -30.28 -2.75 -7.66
C GLU A 169 -30.24 -1.56 -8.63
#